data_AF-A0A820GJL4-F1
#
_entry.id   AF-A0A820GJL4-F1
#
_cell.length_a   1.000
_cell.length_b   1.000
_cell.length_c   1.000
_cell.angle_alpha   90.00
_cell.angle_beta   90.00
_cell.angle_gamma   90.00
#
_symmetry.space_group_name_H-M   'P 1'
#
loop_
_entity.id
_entity.type
_entity.pdbx_description
1 polymer ?
#
loop_
_entity_poly.entity_id
_entity_poly.type
_entity_poly.pdbx_seq_one_letter_code
_entity_poly.pdbx_strand_id
1 'polypeptide(L)'
;MPNIDDLMQEWPTQFEDLLKETSVPSADIDTDLTTYTDIACALLDIPVYESRIQSLHALFSLYLGFKNSEHFKAMMDVSAPSFRRGGNNTEADHMIID
;
A
#
# COMPACT_ATOMS: atom_id res chain seq x y z
N MET A 1 -14.39 17.82 -0.65
CA MET A 1 -13.55 16.61 -0.73
C MET A 1 -12.15 17.01 -0.29
N PRO A 2 -11.50 16.28 0.63
CA PRO A 2 -10.14 16.61 1.08
C PRO A 2 -9.15 16.59 -0.09
N ASN A 3 -8.05 17.33 0.02
CA ASN A 3 -6.99 17.28 -0.99
C ASN A 3 -6.25 15.94 -0.87
N ILE A 4 -5.76 15.41 -1.99
CA ILE A 4 -5.00 14.15 -2.01
C ILE A 4 -3.72 14.31 -1.18
N ASP A 5 -3.11 15.49 -1.19
CA ASP A 5 -1.91 15.79 -0.38
C ASP A 5 -2.17 15.63 1.13
N ASP A 6 -3.37 16.00 1.61
CA ASP A 6 -3.75 15.86 3.02
C ASP A 6 -3.92 14.38 3.40
N LEU A 7 -4.39 13.55 2.46
CA LEU A 7 -4.55 12.11 2.66
C LEU A 7 -3.23 11.33 2.55
N MET A 8 -2.18 11.93 1.96
CA MET A 8 -0.85 11.34 1.86
C MET A 8 0.00 11.57 3.11
N GLN A 9 -0.52 12.29 4.11
CA GLN A 9 0.18 12.52 5.37
C GLN A 9 0.37 11.21 6.16
N GLU A 10 1.39 11.19 7.02
CA GLU A 10 1.61 10.07 7.94
C GLU A 10 0.45 9.93 8.93
N TRP A 11 0.08 8.70 9.24
CA TRP A 11 -0.96 8.42 10.23
C TRP A 11 -0.50 8.88 11.62
N PRO A 12 -1.39 9.48 12.43
CA PRO A 12 -1.06 9.78 13.83
C PRO A 12 -0.65 8.50 14.56
N THR A 13 0.36 8.57 15.42
CA THR A 13 0.90 7.40 16.15
C THR A 13 -0.20 6.61 16.87
N GLN A 14 -1.17 7.31 17.46
CA GLN A 14 -2.29 6.70 18.17
C GLN A 14 -3.21 5.90 17.24
N PHE A 15 -3.38 6.35 15.99
CA PHE A 15 -4.14 5.63 14.97
C PHE A 15 -3.34 4.46 14.39
N GLU A 16 -2.04 4.65 14.19
CA GLU A 16 -1.14 3.60 13.72
C GLU A 16 -1.09 2.42 14.71
N ASP A 17 -0.99 2.70 16.01
CA ASP A 17 -0.98 1.68 17.05
C ASP A 17 -2.33 0.93 17.12
N LEU A 18 -3.44 1.64 16.94
CA LEU A 18 -4.76 1.00 16.82
C LEU A 18 -4.86 0.10 15.58
N LEU A 19 -4.27 0.49 14.45
CA LEU A 19 -4.24 -0.33 13.23
C LEU A 19 -3.39 -1.59 13.37
N LYS A 20 -2.34 -1.54 14.22
CA LYS A 20 -1.52 -2.73 14.55
C LYS A 20 -2.30 -3.73 15.40
N GLU A 21 -3.16 -3.25 16.29
CA GLU A 21 -3.97 -4.10 17.15
C GLU A 21 -5.27 -4.57 16.48
N THR A 22 -5.88 -3.69 15.67
CA THR A 22 -7.15 -3.92 14.99
C THR A 22 -6.91 -4.12 13.50
N SER A 23 -6.99 -5.37 13.05
CA SER A 23 -6.98 -5.66 11.61
C SER A 23 -8.11 -4.90 10.91
N VAL A 24 -7.79 -4.32 9.75
CA VAL A 24 -8.78 -3.72 8.84
C VAL A 24 -9.96 -4.69 8.66
N PRO A 25 -11.23 -4.20 8.67
CA PRO A 25 -12.40 -5.05 8.47
C PRO A 25 -12.19 -6.04 7.33
N SER A 26 -12.18 -7.33 7.66
CA SER A 26 -11.99 -8.39 6.68
C SER A 26 -13.20 -8.46 5.75
N ALA A 27 -13.01 -8.97 4.52
CA ALA A 27 -14.08 -9.20 3.56
C ALA A 27 -15.15 -10.23 4.03
N ASP A 28 -14.94 -10.83 5.20
CA ASP A 28 -15.88 -11.72 5.91
C ASP A 28 -17.01 -10.97 6.61
N ILE A 29 -16.96 -9.63 6.67
CA ILE A 29 -18.07 -8.84 7.20
C ILE A 29 -19.30 -9.01 6.30
N ASP A 30 -20.40 -9.50 6.88
CA ASP A 30 -21.72 -9.65 6.25
C ASP A 30 -22.39 -8.27 6.03
N THR A 31 -21.82 -7.48 5.12
CA THR A 31 -22.36 -6.19 4.71
C THR A 31 -22.41 -6.07 3.20
N ASP A 32 -23.30 -5.22 2.71
CA ASP A 32 -23.40 -4.96 1.29
C ASP A 32 -22.16 -4.20 0.77
N LEU A 33 -21.86 -4.33 -0.53
CA LEU A 33 -20.70 -3.70 -1.15
C LEU A 33 -20.68 -2.18 -0.94
N THR A 34 -21.85 -1.55 -0.95
CA THR A 34 -22.03 -0.11 -0.74
C THR A 34 -21.62 0.28 0.67
N THR A 35 -22.09 -0.44 1.68
CA THR A 35 -21.71 -0.26 3.08
C THR A 35 -20.22 -0.53 3.29
N TYR A 36 -19.68 -1.59 2.70
CA TYR A 36 -18.25 -1.89 2.79
C TYR A 36 -17.39 -0.76 2.19
N THR A 37 -17.83 -0.21 1.05
CA THR A 37 -17.19 0.95 0.42
C THR A 37 -17.22 2.16 1.34
N ASP A 38 -18.37 2.43 1.97
CA ASP A 38 -18.54 3.56 2.88
C ASP A 38 -17.65 3.40 4.13
N ILE A 39 -17.50 2.18 4.66
CA ILE A 39 -16.57 1.85 5.76
C ILE A 39 -15.11 2.10 5.34
N ALA A 40 -14.70 1.63 4.15
CA ALA A 40 -13.34 1.81 3.66
C ALA A 40 -13.02 3.30 3.42
N CYS A 41 -13.95 4.06 2.84
CA CYS A 41 -13.81 5.51 2.69
C CYS A 41 -13.74 6.21 4.04
N ALA A 42 -14.59 5.84 5.01
CA ALA A 42 -14.56 6.42 6.36
C ALA A 42 -13.24 6.15 7.10
N LEU A 43 -12.66 4.97 6.93
CA LEU A 43 -11.37 4.63 7.54
C LEU A 43 -10.22 5.49 7.01
N LEU A 44 -10.28 5.89 5.73
CA LEU A 44 -9.29 6.73 5.07
C LEU A 44 -9.60 8.23 5.20
N ASP A 45 -10.51 8.63 6.09
CA ASP A 45 -10.98 10.01 6.23
C ASP A 45 -11.56 10.62 4.92
N ILE A 46 -12.10 9.77 4.04
CA ILE A 46 -12.76 10.19 2.80
C ILE A 46 -14.26 10.30 3.05
N PRO A 47 -14.84 11.51 3.09
CA PRO A 47 -16.29 11.67 3.25
C PRO A 47 -17.05 11.11 2.04
N VAL A 48 -18.12 10.37 2.31
CA VAL A 48 -19.07 9.90 1.30
C VAL A 48 -20.29 10.83 1.29
N TYR A 49 -20.51 11.49 0.16
CA TYR A 49 -21.68 12.34 -0.08
C TYR A 49 -22.69 11.61 -0.97
N GLU A 50 -23.37 12.33 -1.88
CA GLU A 50 -24.38 11.72 -2.77
C GLU A 50 -23.78 10.78 -3.82
N SER A 51 -22.54 11.01 -4.24
CA SER A 51 -21.84 10.20 -5.25
C SER A 51 -20.64 9.46 -4.67
N ARG A 52 -20.79 8.15 -4.53
CA ARG A 52 -19.70 7.24 -4.11
C ARG A 52 -18.59 7.13 -5.14
N ILE A 53 -18.89 7.37 -6.42
CA ILE A 53 -17.89 7.36 -7.49
C ILE A 53 -16.81 8.40 -7.22
N GLN A 54 -17.22 9.58 -6.70
CA GLN A 54 -16.27 10.61 -6.37
C GLN A 54 -15.35 10.17 -5.23
N SER A 55 -15.91 9.64 -4.12
CA SER A 55 -15.13 9.11 -2.99
C SER A 55 -14.18 7.98 -3.39
N LEU A 56 -14.65 7.05 -4.23
CA LEU A 56 -13.81 5.99 -4.81
C LEU A 56 -12.69 6.56 -5.70
N HIS A 57 -12.96 7.62 -6.45
CA HIS A 57 -11.93 8.26 -7.25
C HIS A 57 -10.81 8.82 -6.37
N ALA A 58 -11.10 9.45 -5.23
CA ALA A 58 -10.04 9.88 -4.30
C ALA A 58 -9.27 8.69 -3.72
N LEU A 59 -9.95 7.59 -3.36
CA LEU A 59 -9.32 6.38 -2.87
C LEU A 59 -8.31 5.82 -3.90
N PHE A 60 -8.71 5.70 -5.17
CA PHE A 60 -7.81 5.24 -6.23
C PHE A 60 -6.73 6.26 -6.57
N SER A 61 -7.03 7.56 -6.50
CA SER A 61 -6.04 8.62 -6.72
C SER A 61 -4.96 8.59 -5.65
N LEU A 62 -5.35 8.39 -4.39
CA LEU A 62 -4.46 8.22 -3.25
C LEU A 62 -3.56 6.99 -3.47
N TYR A 63 -4.15 5.85 -3.83
CA TYR A 63 -3.41 4.63 -4.15
C TYR A 63 -2.38 4.84 -5.28
N LEU A 64 -2.77 5.54 -6.35
CA LEU A 64 -1.87 5.87 -7.44
C LEU A 64 -0.77 6.86 -7.01
N GLY A 65 -1.09 7.83 -6.16
CA GLY A 65 -0.12 8.76 -5.57
C GLY A 65 0.97 8.01 -4.80
N PHE A 66 0.58 7.09 -3.92
CA PHE A 66 1.53 6.21 -3.21
C PHE A 66 2.34 5.34 -4.17
N LYS A 67 1.69 4.70 -5.15
CA LYS A 67 2.36 3.82 -6.13
C LYS A 67 3.36 4.57 -7.03
N ASN A 68 3.08 5.82 -7.38
CA ASN A 68 3.96 6.62 -8.24
C ASN A 68 5.07 7.33 -7.46
N SER A 69 4.95 7.51 -6.15
CA SER A 69 6.02 8.09 -5.33
C SER A 69 7.23 7.13 -5.24
N GLU A 70 8.41 7.61 -5.65
CA GLU A 70 9.66 6.83 -5.55
C GLU A 70 10.06 6.57 -4.08
N HIS A 71 9.68 7.48 -3.18
CA HIS A 71 9.88 7.36 -1.74
C HIS A 71 9.21 6.11 -1.13
N PHE A 72 8.02 5.71 -1.57
CA PHE A 72 7.35 4.50 -1.08
C PHE A 72 7.77 3.22 -1.79
N LYS A 73 8.11 3.31 -3.09
CA LYS A 73 8.66 2.16 -3.83
C LYS A 73 9.93 1.62 -3.18
N ALA A 74 10.82 2.51 -2.74
CA ALA A 74 12.04 2.12 -2.02
C ALA A 74 11.74 1.47 -0.66
N MET A 75 10.71 1.93 0.07
CA MET A 75 10.33 1.37 1.36
C MET A 75 9.65 -0.01 1.24
N MET A 76 8.83 -0.23 0.20
CA MET A 76 8.21 -1.54 -0.07
C MET A 76 9.23 -2.59 -0.55
N ASP A 77 10.21 -2.20 -1.37
CA ASP A 77 11.27 -3.10 -1.89
C ASP A 77 12.22 -3.58 -0.78
N VAL A 78 12.39 -2.81 0.31
CA VAL A 78 13.21 -3.20 1.47
C VAL A 78 12.56 -4.29 2.33
N SER A 79 11.23 -4.45 2.27
CA SER A 79 10.50 -5.51 3.00
C SER A 79 10.46 -6.87 2.29
N ALA A 80 10.84 -6.92 1.01
CA ALA A 80 10.99 -8.18 0.31
C ALA A 80 12.24 -8.88 0.83
N PRO A 81 12.15 -10.12 1.35
CA PRO A 81 13.35 -10.87 1.70
C PRO A 81 14.17 -10.97 0.41
N SER A 82 15.39 -10.46 0.46
CA SER A 82 16.34 -10.55 -0.64
C SER A 82 16.57 -12.03 -0.90
N PHE A 83 15.79 -12.64 -1.81
CA PHE A 83 16.06 -13.97 -2.27
C PHE A 83 17.37 -13.83 -3.03
N ARG A 84 18.46 -14.13 -2.32
CA ARG A 84 19.81 -14.17 -2.87
C ARG A 84 19.70 -14.97 -4.16
N ARG A 85 19.87 -14.28 -5.28
CA ARG A 85 20.09 -14.89 -6.58
C ARG A 85 21.42 -15.62 -6.52
N GLY A 86 21.40 -16.80 -5.91
CA GLY A 86 22.39 -17.85 -6.09
C GLY A 86 22.06 -18.60 -7.38
N GLY A 87 23.07 -18.79 -8.22
CA GLY A 87 22.98 -19.41 -9.54
C GLY A 87 24.02 -18.77 -10.45
N ASN A 88 25.31 -19.06 -10.26
CA ASN A 88 26.06 -20.23 -10.74
C ASN A 88 26.40 -20.16 -12.24
N ASN A 89 27.66 -20.52 -12.50
CA ASN A 89 28.35 -20.83 -13.76
C ASN A 89 29.03 -19.61 -14.37
N THR A 90 30.36 -19.57 -14.46
CA THR A 90 31.08 -20.33 -15.50
C THR A 90 32.51 -20.63 -15.03
N GLU A 91 32.84 -21.93 -14.94
CA GLU A 91 34.09 -22.58 -15.39
C GLU A 91 35.39 -21.78 -15.22
N ALA A 92 36.30 -22.09 -14.30
CA ALA A 92 37.15 -23.29 -14.35
C ALA A 92 37.77 -23.59 -15.72
N ASP A 93 38.23 -22.57 -16.46
CA ASP A 93 39.25 -22.71 -17.51
C ASP A 93 39.88 -21.32 -17.66
N HIS A 94 41.08 -21.03 -17.16
CA HIS A 94 42.30 -21.24 -17.92
C HIS A 94 43.48 -20.77 -17.04
N MET A 95 44.01 -21.69 -16.23
CA MET A 95 45.33 -21.54 -15.63
C MET A 95 46.32 -22.11 -16.66
N ILE A 96 46.74 -21.29 -17.64
CA ILE A 96 47.94 -21.59 -18.43
C ILE A 96 49.10 -20.89 -17.74
N ILE A 97 49.96 -21.74 -17.21
CA ILE A 97 51.33 -21.49 -16.81
C ILE A 97 52.13 -21.07 -18.06
N ASP A 98 52.79 -19.91 -18.00
CA ASP A 98 54.24 -19.78 -18.17
C ASP A 98 54.73 -18.57 -17.35
#